data_AF-A0A7V4UI10-F1
#
_entry.id   AF-A0A7V4UI10-F1
#
_cell.length_a   1.000
_cell.length_b   1.000
_cell.length_c   1.000
_cell.angle_alpha   90.00
_cell.angle_beta   90.00
_cell.angle_gamma   90.00
#
_symmetry.space_group_name_H-M   'P 1'
#
loop_
_entity.id
_entity.type
_entity.pdbx_description
1 polymer ?
#
loop_
_entity_poly.entity_id
_entity_poly.type
_entity_poly.pdbx_seq_one_letter_code
_entity_poly.pdbx_strand_id
1 'polypeptide(L)'
;YLVALWWEGPSYLQGYMYFIVLFTVIYALLLVVVVVLHLREVGWTAQSLARFRPQVGTLTVAILAASIAISWRGPAAARVITWTGEPGSTTAEVLGPGPLHPAIAAAPGPAPPTLAPPAAPGPASATAPAQEPEPAREPDLPAAGTPPRPAVPAADLLAQAGVVLGVYDPSGALAGYPEIALEHQFVSVLPGQADAFTRAVTAIQARGRTPMITLETWPFTWLPEYTADTLLDDIDRGAYDAALRDVAERARANGGLIYLRWGHEMELCGLYPWSTCEPVAYINAYRRVVDLFRAAGADNVRFIWSPAGEARALDYWPGMRYVDYVGLTVLIADEWAAWDRTRPQAIAPALHEYTRRFGWLDRPLLIAEFGVALADPEARRAYLADTAATIRYFDGIRGLIYFNAGQPERSHGGTRPDWQLEPAEVPELLRIAGPHRAPGPPAPVSDPAQEPDRPDARGPDGRPADAPAPRPAAPDPDPAAPAGDAAALDPIGPNRHLNISPQGLWRLTQ
;
A
#
# COMPACT_ATOMS: atom_id res chain seq x y z
N TYR A 1 -5.44 -30.58 -2.84
CA TYR A 1 -6.87 -30.22 -2.97
C TYR A 1 -7.63 -31.18 -3.90
N LEU A 2 -7.24 -31.33 -5.17
CA LEU A 2 -7.95 -32.24 -6.11
C LEU A 2 -7.93 -33.73 -5.73
N VAL A 3 -6.87 -34.22 -5.06
CA VAL A 3 -6.77 -35.61 -4.58
C VAL A 3 -7.74 -35.93 -3.42
N ALA A 4 -8.11 -34.93 -2.62
CA ALA A 4 -9.05 -35.10 -1.51
C ALA A 4 -10.52 -35.15 -1.99
N LEU A 5 -10.80 -34.58 -3.17
CA LEU A 5 -12.14 -34.55 -3.78
C LEU A 5 -12.48 -35.82 -4.55
N TRP A 6 -11.52 -36.72 -4.79
CA TRP A 6 -11.67 -37.93 -5.61
C TRP A 6 -11.60 -39.25 -4.80
N TRP A 7 -11.57 -39.17 -3.47
CA TRP A 7 -11.41 -40.33 -2.60
C TRP A 7 -12.76 -40.90 -2.13
N GLU A 8 -13.18 -42.04 -2.68
CA GLU A 8 -14.41 -42.76 -2.31
C GLU A 8 -14.21 -43.78 -1.15
N GLY A 9 -13.18 -43.59 -0.30
CA GLY A 9 -12.91 -44.48 0.84
C GLY A 9 -13.64 -44.09 2.14
N PRO A 10 -13.69 -44.97 3.16
CA PRO A 10 -14.68 -44.92 4.24
C PRO A 10 -14.54 -43.76 5.25
N SER A 11 -13.55 -42.87 5.11
CA SER A 11 -13.46 -41.66 5.94
C SER A 11 -12.60 -40.58 5.30
N TYR A 12 -13.09 -39.33 5.36
CA TYR A 12 -12.38 -38.10 4.96
C TYR A 12 -10.97 -37.99 5.61
N LEU A 13 -10.83 -38.52 6.82
CA LEU A 13 -9.58 -38.54 7.58
C LEU A 13 -8.47 -39.36 6.88
N GLN A 14 -8.80 -40.47 6.22
CA GLN A 14 -7.82 -41.26 5.47
C GLN A 14 -7.33 -40.50 4.24
N GLY A 15 -8.23 -39.86 3.48
CA GLY A 15 -7.86 -39.04 2.31
C GLY A 15 -6.95 -37.87 2.68
N TYR A 16 -7.21 -37.22 3.82
CA TYR A 16 -6.35 -36.15 4.35
C TYR A 16 -4.96 -36.65 4.77
N MET A 17 -4.88 -37.83 5.40
CA MET A 17 -3.59 -38.44 5.76
C MET A 17 -2.76 -38.82 4.52
N TYR A 18 -3.39 -39.37 3.48
CA TYR A 18 -2.71 -39.62 2.21
C TYR A 18 -2.24 -38.33 1.53
N PHE A 19 -3.05 -37.26 1.58
CA PHE A 19 -2.67 -35.95 1.07
C PHE A 19 -1.42 -35.41 1.77
N ILE A 20 -1.37 -35.47 3.10
CA ILE A 20 -0.19 -35.04 3.88
C ILE A 20 1.04 -35.87 3.48
N VAL A 21 0.94 -37.20 3.49
CA VAL A 21 2.08 -38.08 3.18
C VAL A 21 2.60 -37.82 1.76
N LEU A 22 1.71 -37.69 0.77
CA LEU A 22 2.09 -37.38 -0.61
C LEU A 22 2.79 -36.02 -0.71
N PHE A 23 2.26 -35.00 -0.03
CA PHE A 23 2.84 -33.66 -0.06
C PHE A 23 4.22 -33.61 0.61
N THR A 24 4.39 -34.33 1.73
CA THR A 24 5.69 -34.48 2.41
C THR A 24 6.71 -35.18 1.51
N VAL A 25 6.32 -36.22 0.77
CA VAL A 25 7.22 -36.91 -0.17
C VAL A 25 7.63 -36.00 -1.33
N ILE A 26 6.68 -35.26 -1.92
CA ILE A 26 6.97 -34.30 -2.99
C ILE A 26 7.93 -33.21 -2.51
N TYR A 27 7.70 -32.67 -1.32
CA TYR A 27 8.56 -31.64 -0.73
C TYR A 27 9.98 -32.15 -0.46
N ALA A 28 10.11 -33.38 0.06
CA ALA A 28 11.40 -34.02 0.27
C ALA A 28 12.17 -34.24 -1.05
N LEU A 29 11.47 -34.65 -2.12
CA LEU A 29 12.07 -34.80 -3.45
C LEU A 29 12.54 -33.46 -4.02
N LEU A 30 11.75 -32.39 -3.86
CA LEU A 30 12.15 -31.03 -4.26
C LEU A 30 13.39 -30.57 -3.50
N LEU A 31 13.48 -30.84 -2.19
CA LEU A 31 14.65 -30.50 -1.39
C LEU A 31 15.90 -31.24 -1.90
N VAL A 32 15.78 -32.52 -2.25
CA VAL A 32 16.88 -33.30 -2.84
C VAL A 32 17.31 -32.71 -4.18
N VAL A 33 16.38 -32.31 -5.03
CA VAL A 33 16.69 -31.67 -6.32
C VAL A 33 17.44 -30.36 -6.12
N VAL A 34 16.97 -29.49 -5.21
CA VAL A 34 17.65 -28.22 -4.88
C VAL A 34 19.05 -28.47 -4.35
N VAL A 35 19.22 -29.45 -3.46
CA VAL A 35 20.54 -29.82 -2.93
C VAL A 35 21.45 -30.34 -4.05
N VAL A 36 20.97 -31.20 -4.95
CA VAL A 36 21.76 -31.71 -6.08
C VAL A 36 22.17 -30.60 -7.04
N LEU A 37 21.26 -29.67 -7.36
CA LEU A 37 21.55 -28.52 -8.22
C LEU A 37 22.59 -27.59 -7.57
N HIS A 38 22.44 -27.30 -6.28
CA HIS A 38 23.40 -26.48 -5.54
C HIS A 38 24.78 -27.17 -5.44
N LEU A 39 24.82 -28.48 -5.20
CA LEU A 39 26.06 -29.26 -5.18
C LEU A 39 26.74 -29.33 -6.56
N ARG A 40 25.98 -29.20 -7.65
CA ARG A 40 26.52 -29.14 -9.02
C ARG A 40 27.14 -27.77 -9.34
N GLU A 41 26.55 -26.69 -8.85
CA GLU A 41 27.04 -25.31 -9.05
C GLU A 41 28.32 -25.00 -8.27
N VAL A 42 28.45 -25.52 -7.04
CA VAL A 42 29.57 -25.19 -6.14
C VAL A 42 30.87 -25.92 -6.49
N GLY A 43 30.83 -26.90 -7.41
CA GLY A 43 32.01 -27.68 -7.80
C GLY A 43 32.43 -28.68 -6.71
N TRP A 44 32.63 -29.93 -7.10
CA TRP A 44 32.82 -31.03 -6.15
C TRP A 44 34.20 -30.95 -5.49
N THR A 45 34.25 -30.64 -4.20
CA THR A 45 35.42 -30.91 -3.36
C THR A 45 35.03 -31.69 -2.11
N ALA A 46 35.86 -32.64 -1.70
CA ALA A 46 35.61 -33.53 -0.56
C ALA A 46 35.40 -32.78 0.77
N GLN A 47 35.86 -31.52 0.87
CA GLN A 47 35.64 -30.63 2.01
C GLN A 47 34.19 -30.13 2.13
N SER A 48 33.46 -29.96 1.02
CA SER A 48 32.06 -29.51 1.03
C SER A 48 31.11 -30.59 1.57
N LEU A 49 31.39 -31.87 1.26
CA LEU A 49 30.61 -33.01 1.77
C LEU A 49 30.80 -33.25 3.28
N ALA A 50 31.97 -32.91 3.84
CA ALA A 50 32.24 -33.09 5.26
C ALA A 50 31.46 -32.10 6.14
N ARG A 51 31.19 -30.88 5.65
CA ARG A 51 30.42 -29.85 6.38
C ARG A 51 28.90 -30.12 6.38
N PHE A 52 28.38 -30.81 5.36
CA PHE A 52 26.94 -31.09 5.24
C PHE A 52 26.46 -32.31 6.04
N ARG A 53 27.36 -33.26 6.33
CA ARG A 53 27.02 -34.54 6.98
C ARG A 53 26.26 -34.44 8.34
N PRO A 54 26.61 -33.53 9.26
CA PRO A 54 25.89 -33.43 10.54
C PRO A 54 24.58 -32.63 10.47
N GLN A 55 24.45 -31.68 9.53
CA GLN A 55 23.28 -30.78 9.47
C GLN A 55 22.06 -31.42 8.80
N VAL A 56 22.27 -32.23 7.76
CA VAL A 56 21.17 -32.93 7.07
C VAL A 56 20.55 -34.01 7.96
N GLY A 57 21.36 -34.74 8.73
CA GLY A 57 20.86 -35.72 9.70
C GLY A 57 19.99 -35.08 10.79
N THR A 58 20.44 -33.95 11.33
CA THR A 58 19.72 -33.22 12.39
C THR A 58 18.41 -32.62 11.88
N LEU A 59 18.40 -32.03 10.69
CA LEU A 59 17.19 -31.46 10.07
C LEU A 59 16.18 -32.55 9.69
N THR A 60 16.65 -33.68 9.17
CA THR A 60 15.79 -34.82 8.82
C THR A 60 15.14 -35.42 10.06
N VAL A 61 15.91 -35.61 11.14
CA VAL A 61 15.39 -36.08 12.43
C VAL A 61 14.40 -35.09 13.04
N ALA A 62 14.67 -33.77 12.94
CA ALA A 62 13.77 -32.74 13.45
C ALA A 62 12.44 -32.70 12.68
N ILE A 63 12.47 -32.82 11.35
CA ILE A 63 11.25 -32.87 10.51
C ILE A 63 10.48 -34.17 10.77
N LEU A 64 11.15 -35.31 10.93
CA LEU A 64 10.49 -36.58 11.28
C LEU A 64 9.85 -36.49 12.67
N ALA A 65 10.55 -35.94 13.65
CA ALA A 65 10.06 -35.76 15.02
C ALA A 65 8.86 -34.80 15.07
N ALA A 66 8.90 -33.69 14.32
CA ALA A 66 7.77 -32.77 14.20
C ALA A 66 6.57 -33.45 13.53
N SER A 67 6.80 -34.24 12.47
CA SER A 67 5.74 -34.97 11.77
C SER A 67 5.08 -36.05 12.64
N ILE A 68 5.88 -36.76 13.46
CA ILE A 68 5.39 -37.73 14.44
C ILE A 68 4.64 -37.01 15.57
N ALA A 69 5.15 -35.88 16.09
CA ALA A 69 4.50 -35.12 17.15
C ALA A 69 3.14 -34.54 16.72
N ILE A 70 3.04 -34.04 15.48
CA ILE A 70 1.79 -33.55 14.87
C ILE A 70 0.81 -34.72 14.69
N SER A 71 1.29 -35.88 14.24
CA SER A 71 0.47 -37.09 14.07
C SER A 71 -0.01 -37.66 15.41
N TRP A 72 0.78 -37.52 16.48
CA TRP A 72 0.45 -38.05 17.81
C TRP A 72 -0.45 -37.12 18.63
N ARG A 73 -0.42 -35.79 18.37
CA ARG A 73 -1.32 -34.80 18.98
C ARG A 73 -2.63 -34.58 18.21
N GLY A 74 -2.70 -35.01 16.95
CA GLY A 74 -3.91 -34.96 16.11
C GLY A 74 -5.20 -35.53 16.75
N PRO A 75 -5.17 -36.65 17.50
CA PRO A 75 -6.38 -37.21 18.11
C PRO A 75 -6.99 -36.34 19.22
N ALA A 76 -6.20 -35.48 19.87
CA ALA A 76 -6.70 -34.60 20.93
C ALA A 76 -7.35 -33.33 20.36
N ALA A 77 -6.83 -32.81 19.23
CA ALA A 77 -7.45 -31.69 18.52
C ALA A 77 -8.74 -32.10 17.80
N ALA A 78 -8.82 -33.34 17.30
CA ALA A 78 -10.02 -33.87 16.66
C ALA A 78 -11.22 -34.07 17.63
N ARG A 79 -10.98 -34.20 18.95
CA ARG A 79 -12.07 -34.29 19.95
C ARG A 79 -12.76 -32.96 20.24
N VAL A 80 -12.15 -31.82 19.88
CA VAL A 80 -12.77 -30.49 20.03
C VAL A 80 -13.68 -30.16 18.85
N ILE A 81 -13.59 -30.91 17.75
CA ILE A 81 -14.40 -30.73 16.54
C ILE A 81 -15.11 -32.05 16.22
N THR A 82 -15.98 -32.51 17.12
CA THR A 82 -17.05 -33.46 16.76
C THR A 82 -18.38 -32.80 17.02
N TRP A 83 -18.94 -32.28 15.94
CA TRP A 83 -20.34 -31.84 15.82
C TRP A 83 -21.25 -33.01 16.22
N THR A 84 -22.04 -32.84 17.28
CA THR A 84 -23.15 -33.74 17.60
C THR A 84 -24.42 -33.09 17.05
N GLY A 85 -24.74 -33.41 15.80
CA GLY A 85 -26.02 -33.08 15.19
C GLY A 85 -26.49 -34.26 14.38
N GLU A 86 -27.65 -34.82 14.73
CA GLU A 86 -28.34 -35.73 13.81
C GLU A 86 -28.89 -34.93 12.62
N PRO A 87 -28.93 -35.52 11.42
CA PRO A 87 -29.43 -34.84 10.24
C PRO A 87 -30.97 -34.74 10.29
N GLY A 88 -31.51 -33.58 10.70
CA GLY A 88 -32.96 -33.38 10.59
C GLY A 88 -33.66 -32.20 11.28
N SER A 89 -33.02 -31.31 12.03
CA SER A 89 -33.74 -30.20 12.71
C SER A 89 -33.11 -28.82 12.51
N THR A 90 -33.83 -27.94 11.82
CA THR A 90 -33.57 -26.50 11.73
C THR A 90 -34.04 -25.78 12.99
N THR A 91 -33.14 -25.50 13.92
CA THR A 91 -33.23 -24.40 14.89
C THR A 91 -31.82 -24.10 15.41
N ALA A 92 -31.32 -22.88 15.19
CA ALA A 92 -30.04 -22.43 15.71
C ALA A 92 -30.23 -21.91 17.15
N GLU A 93 -29.64 -22.59 18.12
CA GLU A 93 -29.52 -22.11 19.50
C GLU A 93 -28.07 -21.67 19.74
N VAL A 94 -27.87 -20.38 20.04
CA VAL A 94 -26.56 -19.78 20.30
C VAL A 94 -26.18 -20.06 21.75
N LEU A 95 -25.19 -20.92 21.97
CA LEU A 95 -24.55 -21.13 23.27
C LEU A 95 -23.39 -20.14 23.44
N GLY A 96 -23.60 -19.11 24.29
CA GLY A 96 -22.54 -18.21 24.74
C GLY A 96 -21.68 -18.81 25.86
N PRO A 97 -20.49 -18.24 26.15
CA PRO A 97 -19.66 -18.63 27.28
C PRO A 97 -20.14 -17.94 28.58
N GLY A 98 -20.12 -18.66 29.70
CA GLY A 98 -20.19 -18.06 31.05
C GLY A 98 -18.93 -18.43 31.88
N PRO A 99 -18.79 -17.99 33.15
CA PRO A 99 -19.58 -17.01 33.91
C PRO A 99 -18.73 -15.94 34.62
N LEU A 100 -19.26 -14.72 34.84
CA LEU A 100 -18.78 -13.81 35.89
C LEU A 100 -19.94 -13.02 36.55
N HIS A 101 -20.22 -13.38 37.81
CA HIS A 101 -20.73 -12.56 38.94
C HIS A 101 -22.16 -11.95 38.94
N PRO A 102 -22.72 -11.69 40.15
CA PRO A 102 -24.15 -11.87 40.42
C PRO A 102 -25.02 -10.62 40.19
N ALA A 103 -26.30 -10.90 40.02
CA ALA A 103 -27.39 -10.00 39.71
C ALA A 103 -27.56 -8.82 40.67
N ILE A 104 -27.77 -7.63 40.08
CA ILE A 104 -28.49 -6.51 40.70
C ILE A 104 -29.86 -6.45 40.01
N ALA A 105 -30.91 -6.62 40.81
CA ALA A 105 -32.31 -6.57 40.37
C ALA A 105 -32.69 -5.16 39.90
N ALA A 106 -33.24 -5.05 38.69
CA ALA A 106 -33.86 -3.83 38.18
C ALA A 106 -35.38 -3.86 38.43
N ALA A 107 -35.89 -2.76 39.00
CA ALA A 107 -37.31 -2.48 39.21
C ALA A 107 -38.02 -2.13 37.89
N PRO A 108 -39.36 -2.32 37.78
CA PRO A 108 -40.09 -2.10 36.53
C PRO A 108 -40.35 -0.62 36.27
N GLY A 109 -39.94 -0.12 35.10
CA GLY A 109 -40.32 1.18 34.54
C GLY A 109 -41.59 1.08 33.67
N PRO A 110 -42.34 2.17 33.48
CA PRO A 110 -43.71 2.14 32.95
C PRO A 110 -43.78 1.95 31.43
N ALA A 111 -44.92 1.44 30.98
CA ALA A 111 -45.25 1.12 29.59
C ALA A 111 -45.21 2.32 28.63
N PRO A 112 -44.86 2.12 27.34
CA PRO A 112 -44.95 3.15 26.31
C PRO A 112 -46.40 3.37 25.82
N PRO A 113 -46.75 4.58 25.35
CA PRO A 113 -48.08 4.85 24.80
C PRO A 113 -48.26 4.30 23.39
N THR A 114 -49.44 3.74 23.14
CA THR A 114 -49.94 3.23 21.87
C THR A 114 -50.10 4.35 20.84
N LEU A 115 -49.48 4.20 19.66
CA LEU A 115 -49.75 5.03 18.48
C LEU A 115 -50.52 4.21 17.43
N ALA A 116 -51.63 4.76 16.95
CA ALA A 116 -52.52 4.16 15.96
C ALA A 116 -52.02 4.38 14.51
N PRO A 117 -52.33 3.48 13.55
CA PRO A 117 -51.96 3.60 12.13
C PRO A 117 -53.09 4.25 11.27
N PRO A 118 -52.89 4.53 9.96
CA PRO A 118 -52.83 5.87 9.35
C PRO A 118 -54.10 6.31 8.58
N ALA A 119 -54.20 7.60 8.24
CA ALA A 119 -55.25 8.14 7.38
C ALA A 119 -54.81 8.23 5.90
N ALA A 120 -55.67 7.76 5.00
CA ALA A 120 -55.52 7.73 3.54
C ALA A 120 -55.80 9.12 2.88
N PRO A 121 -55.31 9.36 1.64
CA PRO A 121 -55.47 10.64 0.95
C PRO A 121 -56.86 10.79 0.28
N GLY A 122 -57.43 12.01 0.39
CA GLY A 122 -58.69 12.41 -0.26
C GLY A 122 -58.49 13.03 -1.65
N PRO A 123 -59.55 13.10 -2.49
CA PRO A 123 -59.44 13.17 -3.94
C PRO A 123 -59.38 14.58 -4.53
N ALA A 124 -58.85 14.63 -5.76
CA ALA A 124 -58.87 15.78 -6.67
C ALA A 124 -60.30 16.22 -7.04
N SER A 125 -60.48 17.52 -7.26
CA SER A 125 -61.65 18.07 -7.95
C SER A 125 -61.19 18.90 -9.15
N ALA A 126 -61.66 18.48 -10.31
CA ALA A 126 -61.57 19.16 -11.59
C ALA A 126 -62.78 20.08 -11.78
N THR A 127 -62.59 21.22 -12.43
CA THR A 127 -63.67 21.93 -13.15
C THR A 127 -63.04 22.71 -14.33
N ALA A 128 -63.67 22.61 -15.50
CA ALA A 128 -63.39 23.27 -16.78
C ALA A 128 -64.68 23.98 -17.25
N PRO A 129 -64.80 24.67 -18.42
CA PRO A 129 -63.85 25.38 -19.30
C PRO A 129 -64.34 26.81 -19.73
N ALA A 130 -63.62 27.43 -20.71
CA ALA A 130 -63.93 28.63 -21.54
C ALA A 130 -63.32 29.96 -21.03
N GLN A 131 -62.68 30.85 -21.81
CA GLN A 131 -62.63 31.13 -23.26
C GLN A 131 -61.22 31.57 -23.70
N GLU A 132 -60.94 31.43 -24.99
CA GLU A 132 -59.72 31.82 -25.69
C GLU A 132 -59.75 33.32 -26.10
N PRO A 133 -58.62 34.05 -25.93
CA PRO A 133 -58.28 35.18 -26.80
C PRO A 133 -56.94 34.98 -27.52
N GLU A 134 -56.94 35.31 -28.82
CA GLU A 134 -55.79 35.37 -29.74
C GLU A 134 -54.74 36.44 -29.33
N PRO A 135 -53.51 36.43 -29.91
CA PRO A 135 -52.28 36.34 -29.15
C PRO A 135 -51.62 37.72 -28.92
N ALA A 136 -51.14 37.93 -27.69
CA ALA A 136 -50.15 38.96 -27.40
C ALA A 136 -48.75 38.43 -27.72
N ARG A 137 -47.95 39.23 -28.44
CA ARG A 137 -46.52 38.96 -28.72
C ARG A 137 -45.77 38.58 -27.43
N GLU A 138 -45.26 37.36 -27.37
CA GLU A 138 -44.26 36.97 -26.37
C GLU A 138 -42.92 37.66 -26.67
N PRO A 139 -42.20 38.16 -25.65
CA PRO A 139 -40.80 38.56 -25.79
C PRO A 139 -39.94 37.33 -26.02
N ASP A 140 -38.91 37.45 -26.89
CA ASP A 140 -37.94 36.40 -27.20
C ASP A 140 -37.43 35.68 -25.95
N LEU A 141 -37.91 34.44 -25.75
CA LEU A 141 -37.29 33.49 -24.84
C LEU A 141 -35.93 33.12 -25.42
N PRO A 142 -34.82 33.25 -24.67
CA PRO A 142 -33.53 32.77 -25.15
C PRO A 142 -33.65 31.26 -25.38
N ALA A 143 -33.31 30.83 -26.60
CA ALA A 143 -33.25 29.44 -26.98
C ALA A 143 -32.54 28.64 -25.88
N ALA A 144 -33.20 27.59 -25.39
CA ALA A 144 -32.58 26.59 -24.53
C ALA A 144 -31.26 26.17 -25.19
N GLY A 145 -30.14 26.59 -24.59
CA GLY A 145 -28.82 26.31 -25.10
C GLY A 145 -28.70 24.81 -25.32
N THR A 146 -28.20 24.42 -26.49
CA THR A 146 -27.73 23.06 -26.71
C THR A 146 -26.82 22.69 -25.52
N PRO A 147 -27.02 21.54 -24.85
CA PRO A 147 -26.12 21.13 -23.78
C PRO A 147 -24.69 21.20 -24.32
N PRO A 148 -23.74 21.78 -23.56
CA PRO A 148 -22.37 21.93 -24.05
C PRO A 148 -21.90 20.58 -24.56
N ARG A 149 -21.45 20.57 -25.82
CA ARG A 149 -20.77 19.43 -26.43
C ARG A 149 -19.77 18.89 -25.41
N PRO A 150 -19.71 17.57 -25.15
CA PRO A 150 -18.79 17.03 -24.15
C PRO A 150 -17.40 17.59 -24.44
N ALA A 151 -16.83 18.24 -23.43
CA ALA A 151 -15.49 18.79 -23.52
C ALA A 151 -14.58 17.69 -24.06
N VAL A 152 -13.73 18.03 -25.05
CA VAL A 152 -12.61 17.14 -25.41
C VAL A 152 -11.95 16.73 -24.09
N PRO A 153 -11.78 15.42 -23.81
CA PRO A 153 -11.20 14.98 -22.55
C PRO A 153 -9.92 15.78 -22.31
N ALA A 154 -9.88 16.50 -21.18
CA ALA A 154 -8.70 17.27 -20.81
C ALA A 154 -7.48 16.34 -20.88
N ALA A 155 -6.40 16.81 -21.51
CA ALA A 155 -5.24 15.98 -21.78
C ALA A 155 -4.74 15.34 -20.48
N ASP A 156 -4.60 14.02 -20.49
CA ASP A 156 -4.20 13.25 -19.32
C ASP A 156 -2.74 13.60 -18.95
N LEU A 157 -2.57 14.34 -17.86
CA LEU A 157 -1.27 14.88 -17.44
C LEU A 157 -0.29 13.77 -17.04
N LEU A 158 -0.77 12.72 -16.36
CA LEU A 158 0.05 11.59 -15.92
C LEU A 158 0.32 10.58 -17.05
N ALA A 159 -0.35 10.73 -18.21
CA ALA A 159 -0.01 9.96 -19.40
C ALA A 159 1.24 10.51 -20.13
N GLN A 160 1.71 11.71 -19.77
CA GLN A 160 2.89 12.33 -20.37
C GLN A 160 4.18 11.64 -19.93
N ALA A 161 5.23 11.74 -20.76
CA ALA A 161 6.53 11.18 -20.43
C ALA A 161 7.26 12.02 -19.37
N GLY A 162 7.37 11.49 -18.16
CA GLY A 162 8.10 12.10 -17.06
C GLY A 162 7.42 11.88 -15.72
N VAL A 163 8.01 12.48 -14.68
CA VAL A 163 7.44 12.52 -13.35
C VAL A 163 6.76 13.88 -13.16
N VAL A 164 5.46 13.85 -12.92
CA VAL A 164 4.67 15.04 -12.59
C VAL A 164 4.61 15.20 -11.07
N LEU A 165 4.87 16.42 -10.59
CA LEU A 165 4.85 16.75 -9.17
C LEU A 165 3.47 17.28 -8.75
N GLY A 166 2.98 16.76 -7.62
CA GLY A 166 1.81 17.29 -6.92
C GLY A 166 2.04 17.43 -5.43
N VAL A 167 1.08 18.04 -4.74
CA VAL A 167 1.12 18.22 -3.28
C VAL A 167 -0.26 18.09 -2.64
N TYR A 168 -0.33 17.49 -1.45
CA TYR A 168 -1.36 17.77 -0.46
C TYR A 168 -0.80 18.86 0.47
N ASP A 169 -1.34 20.08 0.38
CA ASP A 169 -0.80 21.25 1.06
C ASP A 169 -1.90 22.10 1.70
N PRO A 170 -2.51 21.64 2.81
CA PRO A 170 -3.66 22.32 3.42
C PRO A 170 -3.32 23.71 3.97
N SER A 171 -2.05 24.03 4.23
CA SER A 171 -1.61 25.36 4.68
C SER A 171 -1.45 26.35 3.52
N GLY A 172 -1.34 25.85 2.28
CA GLY A 172 -1.07 26.66 1.09
C GLY A 172 0.37 27.18 0.98
N ALA A 173 1.31 26.64 1.77
CA ALA A 173 2.71 27.06 1.77
C ALA A 173 3.41 26.92 0.40
N LEU A 174 2.90 26.01 -0.44
CA LEU A 174 3.44 25.68 -1.75
C LEU A 174 2.59 26.22 -2.91
N ALA A 175 1.60 27.08 -2.66
CA ALA A 175 0.70 27.59 -3.69
C ALA A 175 1.40 28.41 -4.80
N GLY A 176 2.56 29.02 -4.48
CA GLY A 176 3.30 29.90 -5.39
C GLY A 176 4.24 29.20 -6.38
N TYR A 177 4.36 27.87 -6.36
CA TYR A 177 5.32 27.14 -7.20
C TYR A 177 4.63 26.56 -8.46
N PRO A 178 5.01 27.03 -9.67
CA PRO A 178 4.40 26.61 -10.93
C PRO A 178 4.79 25.19 -11.37
N GLU A 179 5.87 24.62 -10.82
CA GLU A 179 6.31 23.25 -11.10
C GLU A 179 5.36 22.19 -10.50
N ILE A 180 4.53 22.60 -9.53
CA ILE A 180 3.53 21.74 -8.89
C ILE A 180 2.26 21.78 -9.73
N ALA A 181 2.03 20.70 -10.47
CA ALA A 181 0.95 20.60 -11.44
C ALA A 181 -0.32 19.91 -10.91
N LEU A 182 -0.19 19.07 -9.88
CA LEU A 182 -1.35 18.48 -9.18
C LEU A 182 -1.50 19.06 -7.78
N GLU A 183 -2.75 19.12 -7.33
CA GLU A 183 -3.06 19.34 -5.92
C GLU A 183 -3.99 18.23 -5.43
N HIS A 184 -3.65 17.67 -4.28
CA HIS A 184 -4.37 16.59 -3.66
C HIS A 184 -5.25 17.12 -2.53
N GLN A 185 -6.49 16.65 -2.43
CA GLN A 185 -7.37 16.87 -1.28
C GLN A 185 -8.13 15.59 -0.92
N PHE A 186 -8.49 15.45 0.35
CA PHE A 186 -9.35 14.40 0.87
C PHE A 186 -10.78 14.93 0.98
N VAL A 187 -11.75 14.16 0.49
CA VAL A 187 -13.16 14.51 0.48
C VAL A 187 -13.97 13.32 0.95
N SER A 188 -14.77 13.51 2.00
CA SER A 188 -15.68 12.48 2.49
C SER A 188 -16.96 12.40 1.65
N VAL A 189 -17.45 11.18 1.41
CA VAL A 189 -18.77 10.93 0.81
C VAL A 189 -19.81 10.97 1.91
N LEU A 190 -20.65 12.00 1.91
CA LEU A 190 -21.76 12.15 2.84
C LEU A 190 -23.04 12.48 2.06
N PRO A 191 -24.22 11.96 2.45
CA PRO A 191 -25.48 12.22 1.74
C PRO A 191 -25.79 13.71 1.71
N GLY A 192 -26.07 14.25 0.51
CA GLY A 192 -26.41 15.65 0.31
C GLY A 192 -25.24 16.64 0.52
N GLN A 193 -24.00 16.16 0.67
CA GLN A 193 -22.83 17.03 0.90
C GLN A 193 -21.79 16.98 -0.23
N ALA A 194 -22.18 16.56 -1.43
CA ALA A 194 -21.25 16.50 -2.55
C ALA A 194 -20.77 17.91 -3.00
N ASP A 195 -21.34 19.00 -2.47
CA ASP A 195 -20.77 20.36 -2.57
C ASP A 195 -19.33 20.43 -2.07
N ALA A 196 -18.93 19.61 -1.09
CA ALA A 196 -17.55 19.55 -0.61
C ALA A 196 -16.59 19.13 -1.74
N PHE A 197 -16.99 18.15 -2.56
CA PHE A 197 -16.26 17.73 -3.74
C PHE A 197 -16.17 18.86 -4.77
N THR A 198 -17.29 19.53 -5.07
CA THR A 198 -17.30 20.67 -6.00
C THR A 198 -16.37 21.79 -5.53
N ARG A 199 -16.38 22.14 -4.23
CA ARG A 199 -15.50 23.17 -3.66
C ARG A 199 -14.03 22.80 -3.77
N ALA A 200 -13.67 21.55 -3.43
CA ALA A 200 -12.30 21.05 -3.53
C ALA A 200 -11.76 21.16 -4.96
N VAL A 201 -12.49 20.59 -5.92
CA VAL A 201 -12.12 20.59 -7.34
C VAL A 201 -12.00 22.02 -7.89
N THR A 202 -13.00 22.87 -7.61
CA THR A 202 -13.02 24.26 -8.10
C THR A 202 -11.86 25.08 -7.52
N ALA A 203 -11.56 24.91 -6.22
CA ALA A 203 -10.46 25.64 -5.58
C ALA A 203 -9.09 25.26 -6.17
N ILE A 204 -8.87 23.98 -6.47
CA ILE A 204 -7.64 23.49 -7.09
C ILE A 204 -7.49 24.05 -8.51
N GLN A 205 -8.56 23.98 -9.31
CA GLN A 205 -8.54 24.49 -10.68
C GLN A 205 -8.39 26.00 -10.76
N ALA A 206 -8.94 26.75 -9.79
CA ALA A 206 -8.75 28.19 -9.69
C ALA A 206 -7.27 28.58 -9.46
N ARG A 207 -6.45 27.66 -8.93
CA ARG A 207 -4.99 27.80 -8.82
C ARG A 207 -4.23 27.32 -10.06
N GLY A 208 -4.94 26.89 -11.11
CA GLY A 208 -4.34 26.36 -12.34
C GLY A 208 -3.75 24.95 -12.19
N ARG A 209 -4.11 24.22 -11.13
CA ARG A 209 -3.64 22.85 -10.87
C ARG A 209 -4.68 21.82 -11.26
N THR A 210 -4.23 20.58 -11.49
CA THR A 210 -5.11 19.44 -11.74
C THR A 210 -5.49 18.78 -10.40
N PRO A 211 -6.78 18.57 -10.11
CA PRO A 211 -7.22 17.94 -8.88
C PRO A 211 -6.93 16.45 -8.86
N MET A 212 -6.33 16.00 -7.76
CA MET A 212 -6.34 14.62 -7.30
C MET A 212 -7.20 14.53 -6.04
N ILE A 213 -8.35 13.87 -6.11
CA ILE A 213 -9.27 13.77 -4.98
C ILE A 213 -9.19 12.37 -4.39
N THR A 214 -8.82 12.27 -3.11
CA THR A 214 -9.06 11.05 -2.34
C THR A 214 -10.48 11.06 -1.82
N LEU A 215 -11.27 10.09 -2.26
CA LEU A 215 -12.68 10.01 -1.95
C LEU A 215 -12.89 8.98 -0.83
N GLU A 216 -13.25 9.46 0.35
CA GLU A 216 -13.38 8.63 1.55
C GLU A 216 -14.84 8.36 1.88
N THR A 217 -15.28 7.11 1.74
CA THR A 217 -16.66 6.74 2.09
C THR A 217 -16.68 6.24 3.53
N TRP A 218 -17.06 7.12 4.45
CA TRP A 218 -17.23 6.77 5.86
C TRP A 218 -18.62 6.16 6.10
N PRO A 219 -18.77 5.22 7.05
CA PRO A 219 -20.07 4.66 7.38
C PRO A 219 -21.02 5.75 7.89
N PHE A 220 -22.31 5.64 7.55
CA PHE A 220 -23.33 6.60 7.98
C PHE A 220 -23.75 6.30 9.43
N THR A 221 -22.82 6.47 10.37
CA THR A 221 -22.97 6.00 11.77
C THR A 221 -24.11 6.66 12.55
N TRP A 222 -24.75 7.69 12.00
CA TRP A 222 -26.02 8.23 12.53
C TRP A 222 -27.24 7.34 12.24
N LEU A 223 -27.07 6.33 11.40
CA LEU A 223 -28.03 5.28 11.09
C LEU A 223 -27.46 3.95 11.62
N PRO A 224 -28.09 3.29 12.60
CA PRO A 224 -27.53 2.16 13.33
C PRO A 224 -27.28 0.92 12.46
N GLU A 225 -27.91 0.84 11.28
CA GLU A 225 -27.70 -0.22 10.30
C GLU A 225 -26.38 -0.14 9.54
N TYR A 226 -25.70 1.03 9.50
CA TYR A 226 -24.43 1.20 8.81
C TYR A 226 -23.27 1.25 9.79
N THR A 227 -22.34 0.32 9.62
CA THR A 227 -21.15 0.20 10.46
C THR A 227 -19.88 0.15 9.61
N ALA A 228 -18.71 0.25 10.24
CA ALA A 228 -17.45 0.04 9.54
C ALA A 228 -17.36 -1.38 8.97
N ASP A 229 -17.86 -2.38 9.69
CA ASP A 229 -17.78 -3.79 9.30
C ASP A 229 -18.66 -4.11 8.08
N THR A 230 -19.77 -3.40 7.90
CA THR A 230 -20.72 -3.61 6.80
C THR A 230 -20.46 -2.72 5.59
N LEU A 231 -19.58 -1.72 5.70
CA LEU A 231 -19.43 -0.66 4.71
C LEU A 231 -19.24 -1.18 3.27
N LEU A 232 -18.31 -2.11 3.04
CA LEU A 232 -18.02 -2.61 1.69
C LEU A 232 -19.23 -3.34 1.08
N ASP A 233 -19.90 -4.15 1.88
CA ASP A 233 -21.13 -4.85 1.51
C ASP A 233 -22.28 -3.88 1.23
N ASP A 234 -22.42 -2.84 2.03
CA ASP A 234 -23.47 -1.82 1.89
C ASP A 234 -23.25 -0.97 0.64
N ILE A 235 -22.00 -0.65 0.32
CA ILE A 235 -21.63 -0.05 -0.95
C ILE A 235 -22.02 -1.00 -2.08
N ASP A 236 -21.56 -2.25 -2.08
CA ASP A 236 -21.83 -3.23 -3.14
C ASP A 236 -23.34 -3.44 -3.37
N ARG A 237 -24.16 -3.43 -2.31
CA ARG A 237 -25.64 -3.53 -2.39
C ARG A 237 -26.33 -2.24 -2.80
N GLY A 238 -25.61 -1.12 -2.86
CA GLY A 238 -26.08 0.14 -3.40
C GLY A 238 -26.65 1.13 -2.39
N ALA A 239 -26.44 0.93 -1.10
CA ALA A 239 -26.91 1.87 -0.06
C ALA A 239 -26.26 3.25 -0.21
N TYR A 240 -25.05 3.31 -0.79
CA TYR A 240 -24.28 4.54 -0.98
C TYR A 240 -24.45 5.15 -2.38
N ASP A 241 -25.22 4.53 -3.27
CA ASP A 241 -25.35 4.94 -4.68
C ASP A 241 -25.80 6.39 -4.86
N ALA A 242 -26.76 6.84 -4.06
CA ALA A 242 -27.29 8.20 -4.19
C ALA A 242 -26.20 9.25 -3.92
N ALA A 243 -25.42 9.07 -2.85
CA ALA A 243 -24.34 9.98 -2.51
C ALA A 243 -23.18 9.90 -3.53
N LEU A 244 -22.81 8.68 -3.95
CA LEU A 244 -21.75 8.48 -4.94
C LEU A 244 -22.14 9.02 -6.33
N ARG A 245 -23.40 8.87 -6.74
CA ARG A 245 -23.92 9.41 -8.00
C ARG A 245 -23.92 10.94 -8.00
N ASP A 246 -24.31 11.59 -6.90
CA ASP A 246 -24.22 13.05 -6.76
C ASP A 246 -22.78 13.55 -6.92
N VAL A 247 -21.80 12.88 -6.29
CA VAL A 247 -20.37 13.18 -6.50
C VAL A 247 -19.95 12.98 -7.97
N ALA A 248 -20.37 11.88 -8.59
CA ALA A 248 -20.07 11.60 -10.00
C ALA A 248 -20.65 12.63 -10.96
N GLU A 249 -21.88 13.07 -10.73
CA GLU A 249 -22.54 14.10 -11.54
C GLU A 249 -21.81 15.44 -11.41
N ARG A 250 -21.30 15.78 -10.23
CA ARG A 250 -20.46 16.97 -10.01
C ARG A 250 -19.09 16.86 -10.67
N ALA A 251 -18.49 15.68 -10.64
CA ALA A 251 -17.25 15.42 -11.37
C ALA A 251 -17.46 15.62 -12.87
N ARG A 252 -18.53 15.07 -13.45
CA ARG A 252 -18.89 15.31 -14.86
C ARG A 252 -19.12 16.80 -15.14
N ALA A 253 -19.93 17.47 -14.32
CA ALA A 253 -20.31 18.87 -14.54
C ALA A 253 -19.12 19.84 -14.50
N ASN A 254 -18.05 19.49 -13.78
CA ASN A 254 -16.84 20.28 -13.71
C ASN A 254 -16.06 20.33 -15.05
N GLY A 255 -16.08 19.26 -15.85
CA GLY A 255 -15.49 19.21 -17.18
C GLY A 255 -13.96 19.18 -17.28
N GLY A 256 -13.21 19.46 -16.20
CA GLY A 256 -11.75 19.35 -16.14
C GLY A 256 -11.28 17.95 -15.76
N LEU A 257 -10.01 17.62 -16.04
CA LEU A 257 -9.41 16.34 -15.63
C LEU A 257 -9.40 16.22 -14.10
N ILE A 258 -9.84 15.07 -13.58
CA ILE A 258 -9.79 14.75 -12.15
C ILE A 258 -9.18 13.36 -11.98
N TYR A 259 -8.14 13.25 -11.15
CA TYR A 259 -7.69 11.96 -10.67
C TYR A 259 -8.44 11.61 -9.39
N LEU A 260 -9.13 10.47 -9.35
CA LEU A 260 -9.95 10.05 -8.23
C LEU A 260 -9.34 8.81 -7.58
N ARG A 261 -9.04 8.89 -6.29
CA ARG A 261 -8.47 7.80 -5.48
C ARG A 261 -9.46 7.39 -4.39
N TRP A 262 -10.24 6.34 -4.63
CA TRP A 262 -11.20 5.84 -3.65
C TRP A 262 -10.63 4.62 -2.91
N GLY A 263 -10.92 4.52 -1.61
CA GLY A 263 -10.61 3.33 -0.80
C GLY A 263 -9.12 3.00 -0.79
N HIS A 264 -8.26 3.95 -0.46
CA HIS A 264 -6.81 3.76 -0.41
C HIS A 264 -6.38 2.88 0.77
N GLU A 265 -5.20 2.27 0.67
CA GLU A 265 -4.55 1.48 1.74
C GLU A 265 -5.45 0.37 2.30
N MET A 266 -6.21 -0.24 1.40
CA MET A 266 -7.23 -1.23 1.69
C MET A 266 -6.67 -2.52 2.30
N GLU A 267 -5.39 -2.81 2.06
CA GLU A 267 -4.73 -4.01 2.57
C GLU A 267 -4.24 -3.86 4.02
N LEU A 268 -4.21 -2.64 4.54
CA LEU A 268 -3.89 -2.35 5.94
C LEU A 268 -5.12 -2.60 6.83
N CYS A 269 -5.37 -3.86 7.11
CA CYS A 269 -6.46 -4.36 7.95
C CYS A 269 -6.75 -3.50 9.20
N GLY A 270 -7.97 -2.96 9.29
CA GLY A 270 -8.45 -2.16 10.43
C GLY A 270 -8.03 -0.69 10.42
N LEU A 271 -7.23 -0.24 9.44
CA LEU A 271 -6.81 1.15 9.30
C LEU A 271 -7.99 2.08 8.95
N TYR A 272 -8.78 1.67 7.96
CA TYR A 272 -9.95 2.39 7.49
C TYR A 272 -11.20 1.50 7.50
N PRO A 273 -12.41 2.08 7.49
CA PRO A 273 -13.66 1.32 7.37
C PRO A 273 -13.73 0.42 6.11
N TRP A 274 -12.99 0.75 5.04
CA TRP A 274 -12.90 -0.07 3.83
C TRP A 274 -11.73 -1.06 3.85
N SER A 275 -10.89 -1.07 4.89
CA SER A 275 -9.76 -1.98 5.05
C SER A 275 -10.14 -3.17 5.96
N THR A 276 -11.18 -3.92 5.58
CA THR A 276 -11.82 -4.95 6.43
C THR A 276 -11.15 -6.33 6.41
N CYS A 277 -9.97 -6.48 5.81
CA CYS A 277 -9.34 -7.77 5.49
C CYS A 277 -10.13 -8.66 4.51
N GLU A 278 -11.12 -8.11 3.77
CA GLU A 278 -11.95 -8.85 2.81
C GLU A 278 -11.68 -8.37 1.37
N PRO A 279 -10.70 -8.95 0.65
CA PRO A 279 -10.31 -8.46 -0.66
C PRO A 279 -11.42 -8.51 -1.71
N VAL A 280 -12.27 -9.54 -1.66
CA VAL A 280 -13.38 -9.70 -2.61
C VAL A 280 -14.44 -8.61 -2.39
N ALA A 281 -14.79 -8.30 -1.14
CA ALA A 281 -15.73 -7.25 -0.81
C ALA A 281 -15.20 -5.87 -1.27
N TYR A 282 -13.91 -5.61 -1.06
CA TYR A 282 -13.27 -4.39 -1.55
C TYR A 282 -13.31 -4.29 -3.08
N ILE A 283 -12.97 -5.37 -3.79
CA ILE A 283 -13.01 -5.41 -5.26
C ILE A 283 -14.40 -5.08 -5.77
N ASN A 284 -15.45 -5.68 -5.18
CA ASN A 284 -16.83 -5.42 -5.60
C ASN A 284 -17.24 -3.96 -5.34
N ALA A 285 -16.94 -3.43 -4.16
CA ALA A 285 -17.22 -2.04 -3.81
C ALA A 285 -16.47 -1.04 -4.72
N TYR A 286 -15.17 -1.27 -4.97
CA TYR A 286 -14.36 -0.43 -5.87
C TYR A 286 -14.97 -0.39 -7.27
N ARG A 287 -15.31 -1.56 -7.82
CA ARG A 287 -15.93 -1.68 -9.14
C ARG A 287 -17.24 -0.92 -9.21
N ARG A 288 -18.08 -1.02 -8.18
CA ARG A 288 -19.35 -0.29 -8.13
C ARG A 288 -19.16 1.22 -8.12
N VAL A 289 -18.22 1.74 -7.33
CA VAL A 289 -17.89 3.18 -7.33
C VAL A 289 -17.51 3.64 -8.73
N VAL A 290 -16.61 2.94 -9.40
CA VAL A 290 -16.19 3.27 -10.78
C VAL A 290 -17.37 3.17 -11.76
N ASP A 291 -18.19 2.13 -11.66
CA ASP A 291 -19.34 1.92 -12.54
C ASP A 291 -20.40 3.02 -12.37
N LEU A 292 -20.59 3.55 -11.15
CA LEU A 292 -21.48 4.71 -10.91
C LEU A 292 -20.97 5.98 -11.59
N PHE A 293 -19.66 6.25 -11.53
CA PHE A 293 -19.08 7.40 -12.21
C PHE A 293 -19.17 7.29 -13.73
N ARG A 294 -18.93 6.10 -14.28
CA ARG A 294 -19.10 5.82 -15.71
C ARG A 294 -20.56 5.95 -16.14
N ALA A 295 -21.49 5.42 -15.36
CA ALA A 295 -22.93 5.54 -15.62
C ALA A 295 -23.41 7.00 -15.58
N ALA A 296 -22.80 7.84 -14.74
CA ALA A 296 -23.05 9.28 -14.70
C ALA A 296 -22.45 10.04 -15.89
N GLY A 297 -21.59 9.41 -16.71
CA GLY A 297 -20.90 10.03 -17.84
C GLY A 297 -19.70 10.89 -17.44
N ALA A 298 -19.05 10.61 -16.31
CA ALA A 298 -17.89 11.35 -15.81
C ALA A 298 -16.58 10.93 -16.52
N ASP A 299 -16.52 11.07 -17.85
CA ASP A 299 -15.40 10.63 -18.70
C ASP A 299 -14.09 11.43 -18.47
N ASN A 300 -14.20 12.55 -17.76
CA ASN A 300 -13.10 13.40 -17.32
C ASN A 300 -12.40 12.89 -16.05
N VAL A 301 -12.86 11.78 -15.46
CA VAL A 301 -12.26 11.17 -14.27
C VAL A 301 -11.27 10.06 -14.66
N ARG A 302 -10.15 9.98 -13.94
CA ARG A 302 -9.18 8.88 -13.99
C ARG A 302 -9.09 8.21 -12.63
N PHE A 303 -9.23 6.90 -12.57
CA PHE A 303 -9.28 6.14 -11.32
C PHE A 303 -7.91 5.65 -10.90
N ILE A 304 -7.56 5.95 -9.65
CA ILE A 304 -6.35 5.49 -8.98
C ILE A 304 -6.74 4.36 -8.02
N TRP A 305 -6.19 3.17 -8.22
CA TRP A 305 -6.22 2.10 -7.21
C TRP A 305 -4.93 2.19 -6.40
N SER A 306 -5.03 2.45 -5.10
CA SER A 306 -3.88 2.87 -4.29
C SER A 306 -3.70 2.03 -3.04
N PRO A 307 -3.01 0.88 -3.11
CA PRO A 307 -2.52 0.18 -1.92
C PRO A 307 -1.48 1.01 -1.15
N ALA A 308 -1.22 0.63 0.10
CA ALA A 308 -0.04 1.08 0.85
C ALA A 308 1.26 0.51 0.26
N GLY A 309 1.17 -0.61 -0.46
CA GLY A 309 2.30 -1.27 -1.10
C GLY A 309 2.76 -2.51 -0.35
N GLU A 310 1.91 -3.11 0.49
CA GLU A 310 2.23 -4.33 1.24
C GLU A 310 2.11 -5.61 0.40
N ALA A 311 2.67 -6.72 0.90
CA ALA A 311 2.77 -7.97 0.14
C ALA A 311 1.41 -8.50 -0.37
N ARG A 312 0.33 -8.23 0.38
CA ARG A 312 -1.04 -8.67 0.07
C ARG A 312 -1.84 -7.69 -0.77
N ALA A 313 -1.27 -6.56 -1.17
CA ALA A 313 -1.97 -5.54 -1.96
C ALA A 313 -2.66 -6.13 -3.21
N LEU A 314 -2.00 -7.05 -3.92
CA LEU A 314 -2.55 -7.64 -5.16
C LEU A 314 -3.83 -8.48 -4.94
N ASP A 315 -4.11 -8.94 -3.72
CA ASP A 315 -5.36 -9.63 -3.39
C ASP A 315 -6.58 -8.72 -3.64
N TYR A 316 -6.38 -7.39 -3.58
CA TYR A 316 -7.41 -6.35 -3.69
C TYR A 316 -7.52 -5.74 -5.10
N TRP A 317 -6.85 -6.30 -6.11
CA TRP A 317 -6.80 -5.74 -7.46
C TRP A 317 -8.18 -5.81 -8.16
N PRO A 318 -8.81 -4.67 -8.50
CA PRO A 318 -10.15 -4.66 -9.08
C PRO A 318 -10.17 -5.02 -10.58
N GLY A 319 -9.00 -5.17 -11.21
CA GLY A 319 -8.83 -5.52 -12.61
C GLY A 319 -8.56 -4.31 -13.51
N MET A 320 -7.84 -4.56 -14.61
CA MET A 320 -7.36 -3.51 -15.53
C MET A 320 -8.44 -2.57 -16.05
N ARG A 321 -9.68 -3.06 -16.25
CA ARG A 321 -10.78 -2.23 -16.77
C ARG A 321 -11.30 -1.20 -15.77
N TYR A 322 -10.87 -1.22 -14.52
CA TYR A 322 -11.35 -0.33 -13.45
C TYR A 322 -10.32 0.68 -12.98
N VAL A 323 -9.08 0.57 -13.46
CA VAL A 323 -7.94 1.33 -12.94
C VAL A 323 -7.25 2.00 -14.11
N ASP A 324 -6.99 3.30 -13.99
CA ASP A 324 -6.15 4.05 -14.92
C ASP A 324 -4.72 4.13 -14.38
N TYR A 325 -4.54 4.28 -13.05
CA TYR A 325 -3.25 4.41 -12.38
C TYR A 325 -3.18 3.57 -11.10
N VAL A 326 -1.98 3.07 -10.78
CA VAL A 326 -1.70 2.43 -9.47
C VAL A 326 -1.02 3.44 -8.56
N GLY A 327 -1.67 3.78 -7.45
CA GLY A 327 -1.14 4.67 -6.41
C GLY A 327 -0.39 3.90 -5.32
N LEU A 328 0.58 4.54 -4.70
CA LEU A 328 1.37 3.97 -3.60
C LEU A 328 1.62 5.02 -2.51
N THR A 329 1.54 4.61 -1.25
CA THR A 329 1.88 5.46 -0.10
C THR A 329 3.32 5.20 0.33
N VAL A 330 4.10 6.27 0.51
CA VAL A 330 5.50 6.23 0.96
C VAL A 330 5.71 7.33 2.00
N LEU A 331 5.37 7.03 3.25
CA LEU A 331 5.54 7.93 4.37
C LEU A 331 6.70 7.43 5.25
N ILE A 332 7.73 8.26 5.38
CA ILE A 332 8.91 8.01 6.19
C ILE A 332 8.77 8.78 7.51
N ALA A 333 9.03 8.11 8.64
CA ALA A 333 8.97 8.72 9.97
C ALA A 333 9.90 7.99 10.95
N ASP A 334 10.72 8.71 11.71
CA ASP A 334 11.58 8.14 12.76
C ASP A 334 10.75 7.46 13.85
N GLU A 335 9.60 8.03 14.20
CA GLU A 335 8.67 7.51 15.21
C GLU A 335 8.11 6.14 14.83
N TRP A 336 8.15 5.79 13.54
CA TRP A 336 7.68 4.51 13.04
C TRP A 336 8.81 3.49 12.89
N ALA A 337 10.07 3.85 13.11
CA ALA A 337 11.23 2.96 12.95
C ALA A 337 11.20 1.74 13.89
N ALA A 338 10.48 1.82 15.01
CA ALA A 338 10.27 0.70 15.93
C ALA A 338 9.38 -0.42 15.35
N TRP A 339 8.48 -0.07 14.42
CA TRP A 339 7.52 -0.99 13.82
C TRP A 339 8.03 -1.63 12.52
N ASP A 340 9.03 -1.03 11.88
CA ASP A 340 9.64 -1.55 10.66
C ASP A 340 11.12 -1.14 10.56
N ARG A 341 12.00 -2.07 10.95
CA ARG A 341 13.47 -1.92 10.87
C ARG A 341 14.03 -2.18 9.47
N THR A 342 13.16 -2.48 8.50
CA THR A 342 13.56 -2.77 7.11
C THR A 342 13.37 -1.57 6.17
N ARG A 343 12.91 -0.43 6.71
CA ARG A 343 12.74 0.78 5.90
C ARG A 343 14.07 1.20 5.28
N PRO A 344 14.13 1.32 3.95
CA PRO A 344 15.37 1.70 3.29
C PRO A 344 15.68 3.15 3.60
N GLN A 345 16.95 3.43 3.95
CA GLN A 345 17.49 4.79 4.14
C GLN A 345 17.49 5.64 2.86
N ALA A 346 17.02 5.07 1.75
CA ALA A 346 16.95 5.64 0.42
C ALA A 346 15.64 5.20 -0.23
N ILE A 347 15.12 5.96 -1.20
CA ILE A 347 13.82 5.62 -1.80
C ILE A 347 13.94 4.49 -2.84
N ALA A 348 15.10 4.33 -3.46
CA ALA A 348 15.31 3.43 -4.59
C ALA A 348 14.88 1.97 -4.34
N PRO A 349 15.14 1.33 -3.17
CA PRO A 349 14.64 -0.01 -2.90
C PRO A 349 13.12 -0.11 -2.89
N ALA A 350 12.42 0.91 -2.36
CA ALA A 350 10.96 0.96 -2.38
C ALA A 350 10.45 1.09 -3.83
N LEU A 351 11.03 1.99 -4.63
CA LEU A 351 10.66 2.13 -6.04
C LEU A 351 10.91 0.84 -6.85
N HIS A 352 12.01 0.14 -6.57
CA HIS A 352 12.31 -1.14 -7.19
C HIS A 352 11.31 -2.22 -6.78
N GLU A 353 10.94 -2.29 -5.49
CA GLU A 353 9.90 -3.20 -5.01
C GLU A 353 8.57 -2.96 -5.73
N TYR A 354 8.14 -1.70 -5.79
CA TYR A 354 6.87 -1.32 -6.39
C TYR A 354 6.83 -1.58 -7.88
N THR A 355 7.89 -1.22 -8.62
CA THR A 355 7.97 -1.53 -10.05
C THR A 355 8.01 -3.03 -10.31
N ARG A 356 8.73 -3.81 -9.48
CA ARG A 356 8.72 -5.27 -9.59
C ARG A 356 7.33 -5.87 -9.31
N ARG A 357 6.64 -5.38 -8.28
CA ARG A 357 5.37 -5.93 -7.82
C ARG A 357 4.18 -5.54 -8.68
N PHE A 358 4.15 -4.31 -9.18
CA PHE A 358 2.98 -3.74 -9.87
C PHE A 358 3.24 -3.41 -11.34
N GLY A 359 4.50 -3.34 -11.79
CA GLY A 359 4.84 -2.92 -13.16
C GLY A 359 4.31 -3.84 -14.26
N TRP A 360 3.98 -5.09 -13.94
CA TRP A 360 3.38 -6.04 -14.89
C TRP A 360 1.87 -5.87 -15.06
N LEU A 361 1.21 -4.98 -14.29
CA LEU A 361 -0.22 -4.69 -14.41
C LEU A 361 -0.58 -3.83 -15.64
N ASP A 362 0.42 -3.36 -16.40
CA ASP A 362 0.27 -2.47 -17.57
C ASP A 362 -0.55 -1.20 -17.24
N ARG A 363 -0.27 -0.65 -16.06
CA ARG A 363 -0.83 0.59 -15.55
C ARG A 363 0.29 1.46 -15.00
N PRO A 364 0.34 2.76 -15.32
CA PRO A 364 1.38 3.63 -14.78
C PRO A 364 1.25 3.76 -13.26
N LEU A 365 2.40 3.88 -12.60
CA LEU A 365 2.50 4.03 -11.15
C LEU A 365 2.52 5.51 -10.76
N LEU A 366 1.99 5.81 -9.59
CA LEU A 366 2.02 7.11 -8.94
C LEU A 366 2.42 6.90 -7.48
N ILE A 367 3.37 7.67 -6.97
CA ILE A 367 3.52 7.80 -5.51
C ILE A 367 2.44 8.77 -5.06
N ALA A 368 1.31 8.22 -4.63
CA ALA A 368 0.07 8.94 -4.32
C ALA A 368 0.17 9.73 -3.03
N GLU A 369 1.05 9.32 -2.12
CA GLU A 369 1.44 10.05 -0.92
C GLU A 369 2.93 9.82 -0.67
N PHE A 370 3.68 10.91 -0.52
CA PHE A 370 5.10 10.89 -0.20
C PHE A 370 5.42 11.90 0.90
N GLY A 371 6.07 11.48 1.98
CA GLY A 371 6.40 12.37 3.09
C GLY A 371 7.65 11.89 3.83
N VAL A 372 8.44 12.83 4.32
CA VAL A 372 9.67 12.53 5.08
C VAL A 372 9.67 13.27 6.42
N ALA A 373 9.55 12.52 7.51
CA ALA A 373 9.56 13.02 8.89
C ALA A 373 10.75 12.43 9.65
N LEU A 374 11.95 12.89 9.32
CA LEU A 374 13.18 12.54 10.03
C LEU A 374 13.57 13.68 10.98
N ALA A 375 14.06 13.33 12.17
CA ALA A 375 14.45 14.29 13.20
C ALA A 375 15.67 15.12 12.81
N ASP A 376 16.56 14.57 11.98
CA ASP A 376 17.71 15.28 11.41
C ASP A 376 17.33 15.99 10.10
N PRO A 377 17.37 17.34 10.06
CA PRO A 377 17.08 18.12 8.84
C PRO A 377 18.02 17.80 7.68
N GLU A 378 19.29 17.44 7.96
CA GLU A 378 20.22 17.05 6.88
C GLU A 378 19.81 15.72 6.26
N ALA A 379 19.42 14.73 7.08
CA ALA A 379 18.88 13.46 6.62
C ALA A 379 17.58 13.65 5.82
N ARG A 380 16.65 14.50 6.28
CA ARG A 380 15.40 14.80 5.57
C ARG A 380 15.67 15.37 4.17
N ARG A 381 16.53 16.41 4.10
CA ARG A 381 16.95 17.00 2.82
C ARG A 381 17.71 16.01 1.93
N ALA A 382 18.58 15.18 2.49
CA ALA A 382 19.30 14.15 1.74
C ALA A 382 18.35 13.11 1.13
N TYR A 383 17.29 12.72 1.84
CA TYR A 383 16.28 11.79 1.34
C TYR A 383 15.46 12.39 0.19
N LEU A 384 15.09 13.68 0.28
CA LEU A 384 14.45 14.40 -0.83
C LEU A 384 15.37 14.51 -2.05
N ALA A 385 16.65 14.81 -1.84
CA ALA A 385 17.64 14.88 -2.90
C ALA A 385 17.88 13.52 -3.58
N ASP A 386 17.96 12.43 -2.81
CA ASP A 386 18.02 11.05 -3.31
C ASP A 386 16.79 10.72 -4.15
N THR A 387 15.60 11.11 -3.69
CA THR A 387 14.36 10.93 -4.43
C THR A 387 14.38 11.66 -5.77
N ALA A 388 14.78 12.93 -5.78
CA ALA A 388 14.92 13.73 -7.00
C ALA A 388 15.95 13.18 -8.00
N ALA A 389 16.99 12.50 -7.48
CA ALA A 389 18.02 11.86 -8.27
C ALA A 389 17.57 10.52 -8.87
N THR A 390 16.74 9.75 -8.16
CA THR A 390 16.45 8.35 -8.48
C THR A 390 15.13 8.14 -9.23
N ILE A 391 14.05 8.82 -8.85
CA ILE A 391 12.69 8.50 -9.31
C ILE A 391 12.53 8.56 -10.83
N ARG A 392 13.24 9.45 -11.51
CA ARG A 392 13.17 9.61 -12.98
C ARG A 392 13.78 8.46 -13.77
N TYR A 393 14.53 7.56 -13.14
CA TYR A 393 15.03 6.32 -13.76
C TYR A 393 13.99 5.19 -13.75
N PHE A 394 12.87 5.35 -13.04
CA PHE A 394 11.75 4.43 -13.04
C PHE A 394 10.68 4.95 -14.01
N ASP A 395 10.79 4.54 -15.28
CA ASP A 395 9.92 4.99 -16.37
C ASP A 395 8.43 4.63 -16.22
N GLY A 396 8.13 3.64 -15.36
CA GLY A 396 6.76 3.29 -14.96
C GLY A 396 6.11 4.28 -13.99
N ILE A 397 6.88 5.15 -13.32
CA ILE A 397 6.37 6.10 -12.31
C ILE A 397 6.08 7.46 -12.95
N ARG A 398 4.81 7.84 -13.03
CA ARG A 398 4.36 9.06 -13.74
C ARG A 398 4.19 10.27 -12.85
N GLY A 399 4.17 10.09 -11.54
CA GLY A 399 4.09 11.22 -10.63
C GLY A 399 4.40 10.90 -9.18
N LEU A 400 4.53 11.97 -8.42
CA LEU A 400 4.74 11.93 -6.98
C LEU A 400 3.96 13.08 -6.35
N ILE A 401 3.18 12.77 -5.32
CA ILE A 401 2.38 13.73 -4.57
C ILE A 401 2.97 13.86 -3.16
N TYR A 402 3.52 15.02 -2.85
CA TYR A 402 4.09 15.27 -1.53
C TYR A 402 3.01 15.59 -0.50
N PHE A 403 3.02 14.92 0.65
CA PHE A 403 2.10 15.13 1.76
C PHE A 403 2.65 16.18 2.72
N ASN A 404 2.32 17.47 2.50
CA ASN A 404 2.84 18.61 3.25
C ASN A 404 1.97 18.92 4.49
N ALA A 405 1.84 17.97 5.41
CA ALA A 405 1.08 18.15 6.64
C ALA A 405 1.62 17.28 7.78
N GLY A 406 1.36 17.69 9.02
CA GLY A 406 1.60 16.86 10.19
C GLY A 406 0.47 15.85 10.41
N GLN A 407 0.79 14.73 11.03
CA GLN A 407 -0.21 13.72 11.37
C GLN A 407 -1.22 14.28 12.41
N PRO A 408 -2.55 14.15 12.18
CA PRO A 408 -3.56 14.65 13.12
C PRO A 408 -3.50 14.00 14.50
N GLU A 409 -3.88 14.74 15.56
CA GLU A 409 -3.76 14.32 16.98
C GLU A 409 -4.43 12.98 17.35
N ARG A 410 -5.43 12.53 16.59
CA ARG A 410 -6.19 11.29 16.87
C ARG A 410 -5.76 10.10 16.00
N SER A 411 -4.63 10.22 15.32
CA SER A 411 -4.14 9.19 14.41
C SER A 411 -3.36 8.09 15.13
N HIS A 412 -3.11 7.00 14.41
CA HIS A 412 -2.69 5.70 14.92
C HIS A 412 -1.45 5.72 15.84
N GLY A 413 -1.50 4.92 16.91
CA GLY A 413 -0.33 4.59 17.74
C GLY A 413 0.21 5.71 18.63
N GLY A 414 -0.41 6.90 18.63
CA GLY A 414 0.01 8.05 19.47
C GLY A 414 1.26 8.78 18.98
N THR A 415 1.85 8.35 17.86
CA THR A 415 2.98 9.04 17.19
C THR A 415 2.48 10.23 16.39
N ARG A 416 3.30 11.27 16.24
CA ARG A 416 2.97 12.49 15.50
C ARG A 416 4.08 12.87 14.50
N PRO A 417 4.35 12.05 13.47
CA PRO A 417 5.24 12.46 12.40
C PRO A 417 4.79 13.78 11.78
N ASP A 418 5.76 14.62 11.45
CA ASP A 418 5.54 15.88 10.76
C ASP A 418 6.23 15.86 9.39
N TRP A 419 5.43 15.80 8.33
CA TRP A 419 5.90 15.80 6.96
C TRP A 419 5.94 17.20 6.35
N GLN A 420 5.64 18.26 7.13
CA GLN A 420 5.72 19.63 6.64
C GLN A 420 7.16 19.97 6.19
N LEU A 421 7.26 20.58 5.01
CA LEU A 421 8.52 21.03 4.43
C LEU A 421 8.96 22.34 5.04
N GLU A 422 10.25 22.42 5.32
CA GLU A 422 10.92 23.68 5.58
C GLU A 422 11.27 24.38 4.26
N PRO A 423 11.38 25.72 4.22
CA PRO A 423 11.71 26.46 3.01
C PRO A 423 13.00 25.99 2.31
N ALA A 424 13.98 25.49 3.07
CA ALA A 424 15.25 25.00 2.55
C ALA A 424 15.13 23.66 1.79
N GLU A 425 14.00 22.95 1.92
CA GLU A 425 13.78 21.60 1.39
C GLU A 425 12.98 21.62 0.09
N VAL A 426 12.20 22.69 -0.13
CA VAL A 426 11.39 22.89 -1.33
C VAL A 426 12.22 22.76 -2.62
N PRO A 427 13.44 23.31 -2.75
CA PRO A 427 14.23 23.14 -3.98
C PRO A 427 14.52 21.68 -4.34
N GLU A 428 14.70 20.78 -3.36
CA GLU A 428 14.90 19.35 -3.61
C GLU A 428 13.61 18.68 -4.07
N LEU A 429 12.47 19.06 -3.48
CA LEU A 429 11.15 18.61 -3.94
C LEU A 429 10.92 18.97 -5.41
N LEU A 430 11.15 20.23 -5.80
CA LEU A 430 10.88 20.70 -7.17
C LEU A 430 11.73 19.98 -8.22
N ARG A 431 12.92 19.49 -7.86
CA ARG A 431 13.81 18.73 -8.75
C ARG A 431 13.30 17.32 -9.12
N ILE A 432 12.28 16.81 -8.41
CA ILE A 432 11.62 15.53 -8.72
C ILE A 432 10.91 15.61 -10.08
N ALA A 433 10.29 16.75 -10.39
CA ALA A 433 9.57 16.93 -11.63
C ALA A 433 10.50 16.87 -12.85
N GLY A 434 9.97 16.38 -13.97
CA GLY A 434 10.60 16.46 -15.28
C GLY A 434 10.68 15.13 -16.03
N PRO A 435 11.32 15.12 -17.20
CA PRO A 435 11.32 13.97 -18.10
C PRO A 435 12.07 12.78 -17.50
N HIS A 436 11.65 11.58 -17.88
CA HIS A 436 12.37 10.36 -17.52
C HIS A 436 13.79 10.39 -18.07
N ARG A 437 14.68 9.74 -17.32
CA ARG A 437 16.08 9.58 -17.71
C ARG A 437 16.27 8.19 -18.27
N ALA A 438 17.02 8.08 -19.36
CA ALA A 438 17.51 6.78 -19.81
C ALA A 438 18.32 6.14 -18.66
N PRO A 439 18.23 4.82 -18.45
CA PRO A 439 19.14 4.12 -17.56
C PRO A 439 20.56 4.48 -17.98
N GLY A 440 21.33 5.12 -17.09
CA GLY A 440 22.73 5.38 -17.38
C GLY A 440 23.49 4.07 -17.59
N PRO A 441 24.63 4.06 -18.30
CA PRO A 441 25.54 2.93 -18.20
C PRO A 441 25.85 2.69 -16.70
N PRO A 442 25.96 1.43 -16.24
CA PRO A 442 26.32 1.17 -14.86
C PRO A 442 27.57 1.97 -14.53
N ALA A 443 27.54 2.69 -13.40
CA ALA A 443 28.70 3.44 -12.94
C ALA A 443 29.92 2.48 -12.96
N PRO A 444 31.08 2.90 -13.50
CA PRO A 444 32.26 2.06 -13.47
C PRO A 444 32.52 1.68 -12.02
N VAL A 445 32.55 0.37 -11.76
CA VAL A 445 32.94 -0.16 -10.45
C VAL A 445 34.34 0.39 -10.19
N SER A 446 34.45 1.30 -9.22
CA SER A 446 35.75 1.77 -8.78
C SER A 446 36.45 0.56 -8.17
N ASP A 447 37.43 0.02 -8.89
CA ASP A 447 38.31 -1.01 -8.36
C ASP A 447 39.02 -0.40 -7.13
N PRO A 448 38.89 -0.97 -5.92
CA PRO A 448 39.54 -0.45 -4.72
C PRO A 448 41.08 -0.44 -4.81
N ALA A 449 41.66 -0.95 -5.90
CA ALA A 449 43.09 -1.04 -6.14
C ALA A 449 43.70 0.14 -6.94
N GLN A 450 42.96 1.17 -7.32
CA GLN A 450 43.55 2.39 -7.91
C GLN A 450 43.53 3.55 -6.91
N GLU A 451 44.57 3.58 -6.08
CA GLU A 451 44.99 4.77 -5.35
C GLU A 451 45.33 5.89 -6.36
N PRO A 452 44.91 7.15 -6.18
CA PRO A 452 45.31 8.23 -7.07
C PRO A 452 46.80 8.47 -6.91
N ASP A 453 47.53 8.51 -8.04
CA ASP A 453 48.92 8.97 -8.10
C ASP A 453 49.05 10.27 -7.29
N ARG A 454 49.84 10.22 -6.21
CA ARG A 454 50.21 11.42 -5.45
C ARG A 454 50.92 12.39 -6.39
N PRO A 455 50.59 13.69 -6.36
CA PRO A 455 51.35 14.68 -7.12
C PRO A 455 52.79 14.74 -6.59
N ASP A 456 53.74 14.66 -7.52
CA ASP A 456 55.18 14.84 -7.30
C ASP A 456 55.45 16.08 -6.42
N ALA A 457 55.92 15.84 -5.20
CA ALA A 457 56.46 16.89 -4.35
C ALA A 457 57.88 17.23 -4.82
N ARG A 458 58.01 18.08 -5.84
CA ARG A 458 59.27 18.77 -6.15
C ARG A 458 59.02 20.28 -6.23
N GLY A 459 59.59 21.01 -5.28
CA GLY A 459 59.76 22.47 -5.38
C GLY A 459 60.89 22.81 -6.37
N PRO A 460 61.01 24.08 -6.82
CA PRO A 460 61.85 24.45 -7.96
C PRO A 460 63.37 24.32 -7.76
N ASP A 461 63.87 24.12 -6.54
CA ASP A 461 65.28 24.38 -6.22
C ASP A 461 66.11 23.15 -5.75
N GLY A 462 65.65 21.93 -6.02
CA GLY A 462 66.54 20.76 -6.10
C GLY A 462 67.45 20.42 -4.89
N ARG A 463 67.01 20.63 -3.65
CA ARG A 463 67.72 20.12 -2.45
C ARG A 463 66.80 19.30 -1.53
N PRO A 464 67.30 18.22 -0.90
CA PRO A 464 66.53 17.41 0.04
C PRO A 464 66.37 18.15 1.39
N ALA A 465 65.16 18.09 1.97
CA ALA A 465 64.87 18.58 3.32
C ALA A 465 64.92 17.43 4.34
N ASP A 466 65.48 17.73 5.51
CA ASP A 466 65.85 16.81 6.60
C ASP A 466 64.68 16.02 7.22
N ALA A 467 64.98 14.80 7.65
CA ALA A 467 64.05 13.88 8.30
C ALA A 467 63.70 14.30 9.75
N PRO A 468 62.43 14.20 10.19
CA PRO A 468 62.08 14.40 11.60
C PRO A 468 62.28 13.14 12.44
N ALA A 469 62.74 13.35 13.68
CA ALA A 469 63.14 12.36 14.68
C ALA A 469 61.99 11.46 15.22
N PRO A 470 62.29 10.25 15.74
CA PRO A 470 61.29 9.32 16.25
C PRO A 470 60.74 9.72 17.63
N ARG A 471 59.45 9.45 17.87
CA ARG A 471 58.76 9.59 19.17
C ARG A 471 59.05 8.41 20.12
N PRO A 472 59.02 8.62 21.45
CA PRO A 472 59.46 7.64 22.45
C PRO A 472 58.44 6.54 22.76
N ALA A 473 58.95 5.38 23.19
CA ALA A 473 58.21 4.17 23.59
C ALA A 473 57.56 4.29 24.98
N ALA A 474 56.42 3.62 25.17
CA ALA A 474 55.74 3.44 26.46
C ALA A 474 56.27 2.18 27.19
N PRO A 475 56.18 2.10 28.54
CA PRO A 475 56.90 1.11 29.34
C PRO A 475 56.15 -0.22 29.56
N ASP A 476 56.92 -1.29 29.79
CA ASP A 476 56.51 -2.67 30.12
C ASP A 476 55.83 -2.78 31.50
N PRO A 477 54.89 -3.74 31.71
CA PRO A 477 54.44 -4.16 33.03
C PRO A 477 55.17 -5.43 33.55
N ASP A 478 55.48 -5.40 34.86
CA ASP A 478 56.13 -6.43 35.69
C ASP A 478 55.22 -7.66 35.98
N PRO A 479 55.76 -8.87 36.25
CA PRO A 479 55.02 -10.14 36.21
C PRO A 479 54.64 -10.66 37.61
N ALA A 480 53.38 -11.07 37.80
CA ALA A 480 53.00 -12.08 38.78
C ALA A 480 51.59 -12.64 38.48
N ALA A 481 51.55 -13.88 37.98
CA ALA A 481 50.35 -14.72 37.91
C ALA A 481 50.21 -15.56 39.21
N PRO A 482 49.07 -16.24 39.51
CA PRO A 482 48.64 -17.37 38.68
C PRO A 482 47.12 -17.59 38.45
N ALA A 483 46.85 -18.08 37.23
CA ALA A 483 45.95 -19.17 36.80
C ALA A 483 44.44 -19.18 37.14
N GLY A 484 43.62 -19.28 36.08
CA GLY A 484 42.23 -19.75 36.10
C GLY A 484 41.56 -19.68 34.73
N ASP A 485 41.31 -20.84 34.13
CA ASP A 485 40.82 -21.11 32.77
C ASP A 485 39.53 -20.39 32.31
N ALA A 486 39.50 -19.97 31.04
CA ALA A 486 38.45 -20.26 30.03
C ALA A 486 38.62 -19.36 28.79
N ALA A 487 39.07 -19.94 27.67
CA ALA A 487 39.17 -19.24 26.39
C ALA A 487 37.78 -19.07 25.74
N ALA A 488 37.35 -17.82 25.56
CA ALA A 488 36.28 -17.44 24.66
C ALA A 488 36.86 -17.25 23.24
N LEU A 489 36.25 -17.90 22.26
CA LEU A 489 36.50 -17.72 20.83
C LEU A 489 35.48 -16.70 20.29
N ASP A 490 35.96 -15.59 19.74
CA ASP A 490 35.19 -14.71 18.85
C ASP A 490 35.02 -15.39 17.48
N PRO A 491 33.80 -15.53 16.94
CA PRO A 491 33.60 -16.00 15.57
C PRO A 491 33.61 -14.85 14.57
N ILE A 492 34.50 -15.03 13.58
CA ILE A 492 34.59 -14.32 12.30
C ILE A 492 33.22 -14.38 11.57
N GLY A 493 32.67 -13.20 11.22
CA GLY A 493 31.40 -13.09 10.49
C GLY A 493 31.49 -13.49 9.01
N PRO A 494 30.42 -14.03 8.38
CA PRO A 494 30.40 -14.33 6.97
C PRO A 494 29.67 -13.21 6.21
N ASN A 495 30.40 -12.23 5.68
CA ASN A 495 29.91 -11.34 4.62
C ASN A 495 30.98 -11.25 3.52
N ARG A 496 30.91 -12.18 2.57
CA ARG A 496 31.41 -12.00 1.21
C ARG A 496 30.28 -12.35 0.26
N HIS A 497 29.48 -11.35 -0.12
CA HIS A 497 28.56 -11.48 -1.23
C HIS A 497 29.36 -11.44 -2.53
N LEU A 498 29.24 -12.52 -3.31
CA LEU A 498 29.69 -12.58 -4.70
C LEU A 498 28.86 -11.58 -5.51
N ASN A 499 29.52 -10.57 -6.05
CA ASN A 499 28.92 -9.55 -6.89
C ASN A 499 28.81 -10.12 -8.33
N ILE A 500 27.70 -10.76 -8.66
CA ILE A 500 27.41 -11.21 -10.03
C ILE A 500 26.58 -10.13 -10.71
N SER A 501 27.11 -9.54 -11.79
CA SER A 501 26.39 -8.53 -12.55
C SER A 501 25.18 -9.13 -13.28
N PRO A 502 24.12 -8.36 -13.57
CA PRO A 502 22.92 -8.84 -14.26
C PRO A 502 23.18 -9.45 -15.65
N GLN A 503 24.31 -9.12 -16.30
CA GLN A 503 24.71 -9.73 -17.57
C GLN A 503 25.28 -11.15 -17.41
N GLY A 504 25.74 -11.54 -16.22
CA GLY A 504 26.22 -12.88 -15.92
C GLY A 504 25.11 -13.93 -15.81
N LEU A 505 23.89 -13.54 -15.43
CA LEU A 505 22.73 -14.43 -15.27
C LEU A 505 22.08 -14.83 -16.61
N TRP A 506 22.22 -14.03 -17.66
CA TRP A 506 21.67 -14.33 -18.99
C TRP A 506 22.43 -15.44 -19.74
N ARG A 507 23.73 -15.66 -19.45
CA ARG A 507 24.52 -16.74 -20.08
C ARG A 507 24.38 -18.10 -19.39
N LEU A 508 23.76 -18.16 -18.21
CA LEU A 508 23.54 -19.39 -17.45
C LEU A 508 22.15 -20.02 -17.71
N THR A 509 21.31 -19.35 -18.50
CA THR A 509 19.94 -19.78 -18.84
C THR A 509 19.76 -20.14 -20.33
N GLN A 510 20.85 -20.23 -21.09
CA GLN A 510 20.97 -21.06 -22.30
C GLN A 510 21.88 -22.24 -22.01
#